data_AF-A0A7Y2GWK8-F1
#
_entry.id   AF-A0A7Y2GWK8-F1
#
_cell.length_a   1.000
_cell.length_b   1.000
_cell.length_c   1.000
_cell.angle_alpha   90.00
_cell.angle_beta   90.00
_cell.angle_gamma   90.00
#
_symmetry.space_group_name_H-M   'P 1'
#
loop_
_entity.id
_entity.type
_entity.pdbx_description
1 polymer ?
#
loop_
_entity_poly.entity_id
_entity_poly.type
_entity_poly.pdbx_seq_one_letter_code
_entity_poly.pdbx_strand_id
1 'polypeptide(L)'
;MEFILDVIELLAILASAYAGLIEAKRQDMDFVGLFTAATVTAFGGGTLRDLVLDRTPLFWIENYYYPVIVFFLSAFALVLFKYNKELFRRRVLLIIDALGLGLFSAVGVGIALQLE
;
A
#
# COMPACT_ATOMS: atom_id res chain seq x y z
N MET A 1 -15.53 8.60 -13.32
CA MET A 1 -14.73 9.09 -12.18
C MET A 1 -14.25 7.91 -11.35
N GLU A 2 -15.17 7.02 -10.94
CA GLU A 2 -14.91 5.72 -10.29
C GLU A 2 -13.64 5.01 -10.79
N PHE A 3 -13.58 4.64 -12.08
CA PHE A 3 -12.43 3.92 -12.64
C PHE A 3 -11.08 4.62 -12.44
N ILE A 4 -11.06 5.96 -12.45
CA ILE A 4 -9.83 6.72 -12.23
C ILE A 4 -9.41 6.61 -10.76
N LEU A 5 -10.37 6.70 -9.83
CA LEU A 5 -10.10 6.55 -8.39
C LEU A 5 -9.62 5.14 -8.08
N ASP A 6 -10.20 4.10 -8.68
CA ASP A 6 -9.77 2.71 -8.49
C ASP A 6 -8.32 2.49 -8.94
N VAL A 7 -7.96 3.04 -10.10
CA VAL A 7 -6.58 2.96 -10.61
C VAL A 7 -5.61 3.69 -9.70
N ILE A 8 -5.97 4.88 -9.21
CA ILE A 8 -5.13 5.64 -8.27
C ILE A 8 -5.03 4.89 -6.93
N GLU A 9 -6.10 4.28 -6.45
CA GLU A 9 -6.12 3.47 -5.22
C GLU A 9 -5.21 2.26 -5.34
N LEU A 10 -5.27 1.54 -6.46
CA LEU A 10 -4.36 0.43 -6.73
C LEU A 10 -2.89 0.89 -6.75
N LEU A 11 -2.59 2.02 -7.39
CA LEU A 11 -1.22 2.57 -7.42
C LEU A 11 -0.76 3.01 -6.02
N ALA A 12 -1.65 3.57 -5.21
CA ALA A 12 -1.37 3.94 -3.83
C ALA A 12 -1.02 2.71 -2.97
N ILE A 13 -1.84 1.64 -3.08
CA ILE A 13 -1.61 0.36 -2.42
C ILE A 13 -0.26 -0.21 -2.81
N LEU A 14 0.07 -0.25 -4.11
CA LEU A 14 1.35 -0.79 -4.59
C LEU A 14 2.55 0.01 -4.07
N ALA A 15 2.47 1.34 -4.12
CA ALA A 15 3.52 2.21 -3.60
C ALA A 15 3.72 2.00 -2.08
N SER A 16 2.65 2.10 -1.31
CA SER A 16 2.69 1.95 0.14
C SER A 16 3.11 0.54 0.59
N ALA A 17 2.62 -0.51 -0.09
CA ALA A 17 3.07 -1.88 0.17
C ALA A 17 4.58 -2.02 -0.05
N TYR A 18 5.09 -1.47 -1.15
CA TYR A 18 6.51 -1.54 -1.47
C TYR A 18 7.38 -0.77 -0.47
N ALA A 19 6.93 0.40 0.00
CA ALA A 19 7.60 1.12 1.09
C ALA A 19 7.66 0.27 2.38
N GLY A 20 6.56 -0.37 2.76
CA GLY A 20 6.50 -1.29 3.90
C GLY A 20 7.44 -2.50 3.76
N LEU A 21 7.54 -3.07 2.55
CA LEU A 21 8.46 -4.17 2.26
C LEU A 21 9.93 -3.78 2.38
N ILE A 22 10.31 -2.60 1.87
CA ILE A 22 11.69 -2.11 2.02
C ILE A 22 12.01 -1.92 3.51
N GLU A 23 11.12 -1.30 4.27
CA GLU A 23 11.38 -1.04 5.70
C GLU A 23 11.46 -2.35 6.50
N ALA A 24 10.53 -3.29 6.30
CA ALA A 24 10.57 -4.59 6.95
C ALA A 24 11.86 -5.35 6.65
N LYS A 25 12.31 -5.29 5.39
CA LYS A 25 13.55 -5.97 5.02
C LYS A 25 14.80 -5.27 5.58
N ARG A 26 14.79 -3.93 5.76
CA ARG A 26 15.87 -3.20 6.45
C ARG A 26 15.99 -3.58 7.93
N GLN A 27 14.89 -4.04 8.54
CA GLN A 27 14.86 -4.58 9.89
C GLN A 27 15.11 -6.11 9.93
N ASP A 28 15.56 -6.70 8.81
CA ASP A 28 15.82 -8.13 8.64
C ASP A 28 14.67 -9.05 9.10
N MET A 29 13.44 -8.60 8.88
CA MET A 29 12.26 -9.40 9.15
C MET A 29 12.15 -10.61 8.20
N ASP A 30 11.45 -11.65 8.67
CA ASP A 30 11.09 -12.81 7.86
C ASP A 30 9.90 -12.52 6.93
N PHE A 31 9.43 -13.54 6.19
CA PHE A 31 8.31 -13.36 5.26
C PHE A 31 7.04 -12.85 5.93
N VAL A 32 6.73 -13.36 7.13
CA VAL A 32 5.54 -12.96 7.88
C VAL A 32 5.64 -11.49 8.26
N GLY A 33 6.81 -11.04 8.74
CA GLY A 33 7.07 -9.63 9.01
C GLY A 33 7.01 -8.75 7.75
N LEU A 34 7.56 -9.20 6.63
CA LEU A 34 7.46 -8.50 5.34
C LEU A 34 6.01 -8.30 4.91
N PHE A 35 5.23 -9.38 4.89
CA PHE A 35 3.82 -9.34 4.49
C PHE A 35 2.99 -8.49 5.45
N THR A 36 3.24 -8.59 6.76
CA THR A 36 2.53 -7.82 7.78
C THR A 36 2.81 -6.32 7.61
N ALA A 37 4.08 -5.93 7.49
CA ALA A 37 4.45 -4.53 7.28
C ALA A 37 3.86 -3.99 5.96
N ALA A 38 3.98 -4.74 4.87
CA ALA A 38 3.40 -4.36 3.58
C ALA A 38 1.90 -4.12 3.68
N THR A 39 1.18 -5.04 4.33
CA THR A 39 -0.27 -5.00 4.52
C THR A 39 -0.70 -3.80 5.36
N VAL A 40 -0.04 -3.58 6.50
CA VAL A 40 -0.35 -2.44 7.39
C VAL A 40 -0.08 -1.12 6.68
N THR A 41 1.04 -0.99 5.97
CA THR A 41 1.36 0.25 5.24
C THR A 41 0.42 0.45 4.05
N ALA A 42 0.08 -0.59 3.31
CA ALA A 42 -0.78 -0.50 2.13
C ALA A 42 -2.25 -0.21 2.46
N PHE A 43 -2.79 -0.83 3.52
CA PHE A 43 -4.21 -0.73 3.84
C PHE A 43 -4.51 0.19 5.01
N GLY A 44 -3.52 0.56 5.83
CA GLY A 44 -3.73 1.38 7.02
C GLY A 44 -4.36 2.74 6.70
N GLY A 45 -3.85 3.44 5.68
CA GLY A 45 -4.38 4.74 5.27
C GLY A 45 -5.83 4.68 4.78
N GLY A 46 -6.11 3.78 3.83
CA GLY A 46 -7.48 3.56 3.32
C GLY A 46 -8.45 3.03 4.38
N THR A 47 -7.97 2.22 5.33
CA THR A 47 -8.78 1.75 6.45
C THR A 47 -9.15 2.90 7.37
N LEU A 48 -8.20 3.76 7.73
CA LEU A 48 -8.49 4.96 8.53
C LEU A 48 -9.46 5.90 7.80
N ARG A 49 -9.28 6.09 6.49
CA ARG A 49 -10.22 6.84 5.64
C ARG A 49 -11.63 6.26 5.74
N ASP A 50 -11.79 4.97 5.48
CA ASP A 50 -13.11 4.33 5.47
C ASP A 50 -13.78 4.40 6.84
N LEU A 51 -13.02 4.22 7.93
CA LEU A 51 -13.54 4.38 9.29
C LEU A 51 -13.98 5.81 9.60
N VAL A 52 -13.22 6.82 9.15
CA VAL A 52 -13.58 8.25 9.34
C VAL A 52 -14.82 8.62 8.52
N LEU A 53 -15.00 8.00 7.35
CA LEU A 53 -16.14 8.22 6.46
C LEU A 53 -17.34 7.29 6.76
N ASP A 54 -17.29 6.51 7.83
CA ASP A 54 -18.30 5.50 8.20
C ASP A 54 -18.65 4.51 7.06
N ARG A 55 -17.65 4.18 6.24
CA ARG A 55 -17.79 3.29 5.09
C ARG A 55 -17.50 1.85 5.51
N THR A 56 -18.52 1.01 5.49
CA THR A 56 -18.40 -0.44 5.74
C THR A 56 -19.09 -1.25 4.64
N PRO A 57 -18.50 -2.38 4.17
CA PRO A 57 -17.22 -2.95 4.60
C PRO A 57 -16.00 -2.13 4.14
N LEU A 58 -14.83 -2.40 4.72
CA LEU A 58 -13.58 -1.72 4.33
C LEU A 58 -13.24 -2.02 2.86
N PHE A 59 -12.63 -1.06 2.16
CA PHE A 59 -12.35 -1.14 0.72
C PHE A 59 -11.59 -2.43 0.31
N TRP A 60 -10.64 -2.89 1.14
CA TRP A 60 -9.83 -4.06 0.87
C TRP A 60 -10.49 -5.39 1.27
N ILE A 61 -11.55 -5.33 2.08
CA ILE A 61 -12.42 -6.48 2.36
C ILE A 61 -13.44 -6.63 1.22
N GLU A 62 -14.00 -5.53 0.76
CA GLU A 62 -14.87 -5.47 -0.41
C GLU A 62 -14.13 -5.99 -1.66
N ASN A 63 -12.86 -5.60 -1.80
CA ASN A 63 -12.00 -5.95 -2.93
C ASN A 63 -10.93 -6.96 -2.52
N TYR A 64 -11.30 -8.24 -2.43
CA TYR A 64 -10.42 -9.34 -2.00
C TYR A 64 -9.13 -9.48 -2.81
N TYR A 65 -9.09 -8.96 -4.04
CA TYR A 65 -7.90 -8.99 -4.88
C TYR A 65 -6.77 -8.09 -4.35
N TYR A 66 -7.06 -7.05 -3.56
CA TYR A 66 -6.03 -6.19 -2.98
C TYR A 66 -5.10 -6.94 -2.00
N PRO A 67 -5.60 -7.67 -0.98
CA PRO A 67 -4.76 -8.52 -0.13
C PRO A 67 -3.96 -9.56 -0.93
N VAL A 68 -4.57 -10.14 -1.95
CA VAL A 68 -3.90 -11.15 -2.81
C VAL A 68 -2.73 -10.52 -3.57
N ILE A 69 -2.91 -9.31 -4.12
CA ILE A 69 -1.83 -8.56 -4.79
C ILE A 69 -0.70 -8.26 -3.82
N VAL A 70 -1.01 -7.79 -2.60
CA VAL A 70 0.03 -7.48 -1.59
C VAL A 70 0.77 -8.74 -1.16
N PHE A 71 0.09 -9.89 -1.04
CA PHE A 71 0.72 -11.16 -0.75
C PHE A 71 1.72 -11.57 -1.84
N PHE A 72 1.31 -11.55 -3.11
CA PHE A 72 2.21 -11.88 -4.23
C PHE A 72 3.36 -10.88 -4.37
N LEU A 73 3.10 -9.59 -4.15
CA LEU A 73 4.14 -8.56 -4.13
C LEU A 73 5.18 -8.84 -3.03
N SER A 74 4.73 -9.24 -1.83
CA SER A 74 5.60 -9.60 -0.72
C SER A 74 6.45 -10.84 -1.02
N ALA A 75 5.85 -11.87 -1.63
CA ALA A 75 6.57 -13.07 -2.05
C ALA A 75 7.59 -12.77 -3.15
N PHE A 76 7.24 -11.92 -4.11
CA PHE A 76 8.15 -11.48 -5.17
C PHE A 76 9.30 -10.63 -4.62
N ALA A 77 9.02 -9.77 -3.64
CA ALA A 77 10.02 -8.93 -3.00
C ALA A 77 11.12 -9.74 -2.29
N LEU A 78 10.80 -10.89 -1.68
CA LEU A 78 11.81 -11.79 -1.12
C LEU A 78 12.86 -12.22 -2.15
N VAL A 79 12.40 -12.55 -3.36
CA VAL A 79 13.28 -12.95 -4.46
C VAL A 79 14.10 -11.75 -4.92
N LEU A 80 13.46 -10.61 -5.18
CA LEU A 80 14.14 -9.38 -5.64
C LEU A 80 15.21 -8.89 -4.66
N PHE A 81 14.91 -8.88 -3.37
CA PHE A 81 15.81 -8.40 -2.32
C PHE A 81 17.07 -9.27 -2.17
N LYS A 82 17.04 -10.53 -2.61
CA LYS A 82 18.22 -11.39 -2.68
C LYS A 82 19.24 -10.92 -3.72
N TYR A 83 18.77 -10.32 -4.81
CA TYR A 83 19.61 -9.96 -5.97
C TYR A 83 19.97 -8.47 -6.03
N ASN A 84 19.17 -7.58 -5.43
CA ASN A 84 19.36 -6.14 -5.56
C ASN A 84 19.47 -5.42 -4.21
N LYS A 85 20.71 -5.18 -3.75
CA LYS A 85 21.00 -4.39 -2.54
C LYS A 85 20.74 -2.88 -2.70
N GLU A 86 20.64 -2.38 -3.93
CA GLU A 86 20.37 -0.96 -4.20
C GLU A 86 18.91 -0.54 -3.90
N LEU A 87 17.97 -1.50 -3.82
CA LEU A 87 16.56 -1.23 -3.50
C LEU A 87 16.35 -0.80 -2.04
N PHE A 88 17.37 -0.94 -1.18
CA PHE A 88 17.36 -0.51 0.23
C PHE A 88 17.70 0.97 0.43
N ARG A 89 17.98 1.70 -0.65
CA ARG A 89 18.42 3.09 -0.50
C ARG A 89 17.28 3.92 0.09
N ARG A 90 17.55 4.57 1.22
CA ARG A 90 16.60 5.45 1.94
C ARG A 90 15.89 6.45 1.01
N ARG A 91 16.57 6.91 -0.05
CA ARG A 91 15.99 7.79 -1.07
C ARG A 91 14.83 7.14 -1.84
N VAL A 92 14.93 5.86 -2.20
CA VAL A 92 13.86 5.13 -2.92
C VAL A 92 12.64 5.01 -2.02
N LEU A 93 12.83 4.61 -0.76
CA LEU A 93 11.76 4.53 0.24
C LEU A 93 11.02 5.87 0.36
N LEU A 94 11.75 6.98 0.51
CA LEU A 94 11.14 8.31 0.64
C LEU A 94 10.33 8.75 -0.60
N ILE A 95 10.82 8.42 -1.80
CA ILE A 95 10.11 8.75 -3.06
C ILE A 95 8.83 7.93 -3.17
N ILE A 96 8.91 6.62 -2.91
CA ILE A 96 7.74 5.72 -2.99
C ILE A 96 6.71 6.07 -1.91
N ASP A 97 7.16 6.38 -0.70
CA ASP A 97 6.28 6.79 0.40
C ASP A 97 5.56 8.11 0.09
N ALA A 98 6.29 9.11 -0.44
CA ALA A 98 5.69 10.35 -0.90
C ALA A 98 4.66 10.15 -2.01
N LEU A 99 4.91 9.22 -2.94
CA LEU A 99 3.93 8.83 -3.97
C LEU A 99 2.70 8.18 -3.34
N GLY A 100 2.87 7.21 -2.44
CA GLY A 100 1.75 6.56 -1.74
C GLY A 100 0.89 7.56 -0.98
N LEU A 101 1.51 8.45 -0.20
CA LEU A 101 0.82 9.52 0.54
C LEU A 101 0.05 10.47 -0.38
N GLY A 102 0.65 10.90 -1.49
CA GLY A 102 -0.01 11.79 -2.46
C GLY A 102 -1.21 11.12 -3.14
N LEU A 103 -1.07 9.87 -3.57
CA LEU A 103 -2.15 9.11 -4.22
C LEU A 103 -3.30 8.83 -3.24
N PHE A 104 -3.01 8.40 -2.01
CA PHE A 104 -4.05 8.22 -0.98
C PHE A 104 -4.76 9.52 -0.62
N SER A 105 -4.05 10.64 -0.60
CA SER A 105 -4.66 11.96 -0.37
C SER A 105 -5.64 12.31 -1.49
N ALA A 106 -5.26 12.09 -2.75
CA ALA A 106 -6.13 12.35 -3.90
C ALA A 106 -7.38 11.45 -3.91
N VAL A 107 -7.21 10.15 -3.67
CA VAL A 107 -8.35 9.20 -3.58
C VAL A 107 -9.26 9.53 -2.41
N GLY A 108 -8.68 9.85 -1.24
CA GLY A 108 -9.45 10.20 -0.04
C GLY A 108 -10.35 11.41 -0.26
N VAL A 109 -9.82 12.48 -0.86
CA VAL A 109 -10.63 13.66 -1.24
C VAL A 109 -11.68 13.30 -2.29
N GLY A 110 -11.31 12.50 -3.30
CA GLY A 110 -12.23 12.06 -4.34
C GLY A 110 -13.45 11.31 -3.79
N ILE A 111 -13.22 10.35 -2.88
CA ILE A 111 -14.28 9.59 -2.23
C ILE A 111 -15.11 10.49 -1.31
N ALA A 112 -14.48 11.36 -0.52
CA ALA A 112 -15.19 12.26 0.38
C ALA A 112 -16.15 13.21 -0.36
N LEU A 113 -15.73 13.76 -1.50
CA LEU A 113 -16.56 14.63 -2.33
C LEU A 113 -17.75 13.90 -3.00
N GLN A 114 -17.70 12.57 -3.11
CA GLN A 114 -18.80 11.77 -3.64
C GLN A 114 -19.86 11.44 -2.58
N LEU A 115 -19.56 11.67 -1.30
CA LEU A 115 -20.49 11.45 -0.18
C LEU A 115 -21.38 12.67 0.10
N GLU A 116 -21.08 13.83 -0.48
CA GLU A 116 -21.95 15.02 -0.50
C GLU A 116 -23.12 14.84 -1.49
#